data_AF-A0A939XA45-F1
#
_entry.id   AF-A0A939XA45-F1
#
_cell.length_a   1.000
_cell.length_b   1.000
_cell.length_c   1.000
_cell.angle_alpha   90.00
_cell.angle_beta   90.00
_cell.angle_gamma   90.00
#
_symmetry.space_group_name_H-M   'P 1'
#
loop_
_entity.id
_entity.type
_entity.pdbx_description
1 polymer ?
#
loop_
_entity_poly.entity_id
_entity_poly.type
_entity_poly.pdbx_seq_one_letter_code
_entity_poly.pdbx_strand_id
1 'polypeptide(L)'
;MPDETLVAKANTAVNAFPQKPYLVYDGLAGKGTRAQWNDGNKTVKDDDVHQYCQKIFDLKDASFKFYLPKPIISKVIDNRDNLVLSFSVKFTDSKQNFKLHLMDTDGEDELPPWRNTAYIKASDYKIGEWVTIEVSLSQLKEEGAWSDKARKWFNPQGKFDWSRLDCAVFDFYHEKNNQKGDIYIDDVVIKQK
;
A
#
# COMPACT_ATOMS: atom_id res chain seq x y z
N MET A 1 0.12 -20.73 -2.32
CA MET A 1 0.02 -20.61 -0.85
C MET A 1 1.34 -20.05 -0.34
N PRO A 2 1.36 -19.17 0.67
CA PRO A 2 2.62 -18.70 1.24
C PRO A 2 3.38 -19.89 1.84
N ASP A 3 4.69 -19.91 1.65
CA ASP A 3 5.59 -20.93 2.18
C ASP A 3 5.54 -20.93 3.72
N GLU A 4 5.33 -22.10 4.33
CA GLU A 4 5.21 -22.25 5.79
C GLU A 4 6.49 -21.81 6.53
N THR A 5 7.65 -21.93 5.89
CA THR A 5 8.93 -21.45 6.45
C THR A 5 9.01 -19.92 6.46
N LEU A 6 8.35 -19.26 5.50
CA LEU A 6 8.24 -17.81 5.44
C LEU A 6 7.31 -17.30 6.56
N VAL A 7 6.17 -17.97 6.80
CA VAL A 7 5.26 -17.64 7.91
C VAL A 7 5.97 -17.69 9.27
N ALA A 8 6.83 -18.69 9.49
CA ALA A 8 7.61 -18.80 10.73
C ALA A 8 8.64 -17.66 10.89
N LYS A 9 9.28 -17.22 9.79
CA LYS A 9 10.20 -16.08 9.79
C LYS A 9 9.48 -14.75 10.04
N ALA A 10 8.32 -14.52 9.42
CA ALA A 10 7.47 -13.35 9.72
C ALA A 10 7.10 -13.30 11.19
N ASN A 11 6.66 -14.42 11.77
CA ASN A 11 6.31 -14.48 13.19
C ASN A 11 7.53 -14.18 14.08
N THR A 12 8.72 -14.60 13.69
CA THR A 12 9.96 -14.33 14.42
C THR A 12 10.37 -12.85 14.32
N ALA A 13 10.28 -12.24 13.13
CA ALA A 13 10.52 -10.81 12.92
C ALA A 13 9.51 -9.96 13.71
N VAL A 14 8.22 -10.29 13.64
CA VAL A 14 7.13 -9.64 14.41
C VAL A 14 7.38 -9.71 15.92
N ASN A 15 8.01 -10.79 16.42
CA ASN A 15 8.34 -10.94 17.85
C ASN A 15 9.65 -10.24 18.24
N ALA A 16 10.58 -10.04 17.32
CA ALA A 16 11.86 -9.37 17.55
C ALA A 16 11.75 -7.83 17.55
N PHE A 17 10.68 -7.29 16.95
CA PHE A 17 10.35 -5.86 17.04
C PHE A 17 9.24 -5.64 18.09
N PRO A 18 9.54 -5.05 19.26
CA PRO A 18 8.51 -4.69 20.23
C PRO A 18 7.66 -3.53 19.68
N GLN A 19 6.66 -3.85 18.85
CA GLN A 19 5.52 -3.03 18.40
C GLN A 19 5.71 -1.50 18.51
N LYS A 20 6.64 -0.94 17.73
CA LYS A 20 6.51 0.35 17.02
C LYS A 20 7.53 0.33 15.85
N PRO A 21 7.12 0.43 14.56
CA PRO A 21 5.81 0.78 14.04
C PRO A 21 5.00 -0.39 13.44
N TYR A 22 3.73 -0.12 13.11
CA TYR A 22 2.74 -1.09 12.71
C TYR A 22 3.06 -1.72 11.35
N LEU A 23 3.68 -2.90 11.36
CA LEU A 23 4.05 -3.64 10.16
C LEU A 23 2.80 -4.04 9.34
N VAL A 24 2.74 -3.53 8.11
CA VAL A 24 1.72 -3.88 7.11
C VAL A 24 2.28 -4.96 6.17
N TYR A 25 3.52 -4.83 5.70
CA TYR A 25 4.19 -5.80 4.83
C TYR A 25 5.74 -5.69 4.88
N ASP A 26 6.45 -6.80 5.11
CA ASP A 26 7.92 -6.95 4.96
C ASP A 26 8.15 -8.37 4.42
N GLY A 27 8.09 -8.51 3.08
CA GLY A 27 8.01 -9.78 2.36
C GLY A 27 6.79 -10.67 2.59
N LEU A 28 6.07 -10.46 3.69
CA LEU A 28 4.84 -11.12 4.12
C LEU A 28 3.92 -10.08 4.78
N ALA A 29 2.62 -10.28 4.69
CA ALA A 29 1.66 -9.44 5.41
C ALA A 29 1.90 -9.55 6.93
N GLY A 30 1.91 -8.40 7.63
CA GLY A 30 2.04 -8.36 9.09
C GLY A 30 0.95 -9.18 9.79
N LYS A 31 1.15 -9.53 11.07
CA LYS A 31 0.21 -10.35 11.82
C LYS A 31 -1.20 -9.73 11.83
N GLY A 32 -2.16 -10.42 11.22
CA GLY A 32 -3.55 -9.98 11.08
C GLY A 32 -3.85 -9.09 9.87
N THR A 33 -2.84 -8.74 9.08
CA THR A 33 -2.99 -8.06 7.80
C THR A 33 -3.32 -9.09 6.72
N ARG A 34 -4.36 -8.86 5.93
CA ARG A 34 -4.67 -9.67 4.75
C ARG A 34 -4.20 -8.93 3.50
N ALA A 35 -3.45 -9.60 2.64
CA ALA A 35 -3.04 -9.06 1.35
C ALA A 35 -3.86 -9.69 0.21
N GLN A 36 -4.18 -8.90 -0.80
CA GLN A 36 -4.75 -9.35 -2.07
C GLN A 36 -3.90 -8.80 -3.23
N TRP A 37 -3.62 -9.67 -4.19
CA TRP A 37 -2.78 -9.39 -5.35
C TRP A 37 -3.57 -9.64 -6.64
N ASN A 38 -3.30 -8.87 -7.68
CA ASN A 38 -3.70 -9.19 -9.06
C ASN A 38 -2.52 -9.81 -9.82
N ASP A 39 -2.77 -10.32 -11.03
CA ASP A 39 -1.83 -11.17 -11.80
C ASP A 39 -0.45 -10.56 -12.13
N GLY A 40 -0.26 -9.24 -11.98
CA GLY A 40 0.99 -8.52 -12.29
C GLY A 40 2.07 -8.51 -11.18
N ASN A 41 1.91 -9.34 -10.15
CA ASN A 41 2.64 -9.26 -8.90
C ASN A 41 3.36 -10.57 -8.57
N LYS A 42 4.64 -10.52 -8.19
CA LYS A 42 5.37 -11.69 -7.65
C LYS A 42 6.26 -11.31 -6.47
N THR A 43 6.18 -12.08 -5.38
CA THR A 43 7.17 -12.00 -4.30
C THR A 43 8.48 -12.61 -4.78
N VAL A 44 9.58 -11.84 -4.70
CA VAL A 44 10.91 -12.26 -5.16
C VAL A 44 11.97 -11.90 -4.12
N LYS A 45 13.10 -12.62 -4.15
CA LYS A 45 14.32 -12.15 -3.49
C LYS A 45 15.03 -11.17 -4.42
N ASP A 46 15.40 -10.00 -3.90
CA ASP A 46 16.12 -8.98 -4.66
C ASP A 46 17.57 -8.84 -4.19
N ASP A 47 17.80 -8.59 -2.90
CA ASP A 47 19.13 -8.54 -2.30
C ASP A 47 19.16 -9.21 -0.91
N ASP A 48 20.29 -9.09 -0.19
CA ASP A 48 20.46 -9.72 1.12
C ASP A 48 19.76 -8.98 2.26
N VAL A 49 19.37 -7.71 2.05
CA VAL A 49 18.64 -6.87 2.99
C VAL A 49 17.12 -7.00 2.74
N HIS A 50 16.68 -6.84 1.50
CA HIS A 50 15.30 -6.99 1.03
C HIS A 50 15.11 -8.41 0.46
N GLN A 51 15.20 -9.39 1.35
CA GLN A 51 15.22 -10.81 0.96
C GLN A 51 13.92 -11.29 0.32
N TYR A 52 12.80 -10.62 0.59
CA TYR A 52 11.51 -10.92 -0.01
C TYR A 52 10.78 -9.60 -0.23
N CYS A 53 10.72 -9.13 -1.46
CA CYS A 53 9.99 -7.91 -1.80
C CYS A 53 8.93 -8.21 -2.86
N GLN A 54 7.98 -7.28 -2.97
CA GLN A 54 6.95 -7.36 -3.98
C GLN A 54 7.45 -6.75 -5.29
N LYS A 55 7.75 -7.59 -6.28
CA LYS A 55 8.06 -7.17 -7.64
C LYS A 55 6.78 -7.04 -8.46
N ILE A 56 6.65 -5.90 -9.14
CA ILE A 56 5.56 -5.57 -10.06
C ILE A 56 6.16 -5.50 -11.46
N PHE A 57 5.76 -6.40 -12.35
CA PHE A 57 6.40 -6.59 -13.67
C PHE A 57 5.45 -6.40 -14.85
N ASP A 58 4.13 -6.47 -14.62
CA ASP A 58 3.11 -6.06 -15.57
C ASP A 58 2.30 -4.94 -14.93
N LEU A 59 2.80 -3.71 -15.04
CA LEU A 59 2.19 -2.53 -14.40
C LEU A 59 0.77 -2.26 -14.93
N LYS A 60 0.34 -2.92 -16.01
CA LYS A 60 -1.02 -2.82 -16.50
C LYS A 60 -1.96 -3.60 -15.57
N ASP A 61 -2.91 -2.89 -14.96
CA ASP A 61 -3.92 -3.47 -14.03
C ASP A 61 -3.32 -4.12 -12.75
N ALA A 62 -2.03 -3.90 -12.47
CA ALA A 62 -1.43 -4.35 -11.23
C ALA A 62 -1.85 -3.46 -10.07
N SER A 63 -2.34 -4.09 -9.02
CA SER A 63 -2.49 -3.47 -7.72
C SER A 63 -2.21 -4.49 -6.64
N PHE A 64 -1.85 -4.02 -5.46
CA PHE A 64 -1.93 -4.85 -4.27
C PHE A 64 -2.57 -4.09 -3.12
N LYS A 65 -3.39 -4.81 -2.37
CA LYS A 65 -4.26 -4.28 -1.33
C LYS A 65 -3.92 -4.95 0.00
N PHE A 66 -3.75 -4.14 1.04
CA PHE A 66 -3.61 -4.59 2.42
C PHE A 66 -4.79 -4.15 3.25
N TYR A 67 -5.55 -5.12 3.76
CA TYR A 67 -6.59 -4.87 4.76
C TYR A 67 -5.95 -4.61 6.11
N LEU A 68 -6.25 -3.45 6.69
CA LEU A 68 -5.64 -3.00 7.93
C LEU A 68 -6.32 -3.68 9.13
N PRO A 69 -5.55 -4.26 10.05
CA PRO A 69 -6.06 -4.72 11.33
C PRO A 69 -6.80 -3.62 12.11
N LYS A 70 -7.88 -4.00 12.82
CA LYS A 70 -8.65 -3.08 13.69
C LYS A 70 -7.77 -2.24 14.65
N PRO A 71 -6.72 -2.80 15.31
CA PRO A 71 -5.85 -2.00 16.16
C PRO A 71 -5.11 -0.88 15.43
N ILE A 72 -4.72 -1.11 14.17
CA ILE A 72 -4.06 -0.09 13.33
C ILE A 72 -5.06 0.99 12.95
N ILE A 73 -6.26 0.59 12.51
CA ILE A 73 -7.34 1.52 12.17
C ILE A 73 -7.66 2.44 13.35
N SER A 74 -7.82 1.89 14.56
CA SER A 74 -8.06 2.69 15.78
C SER A 74 -6.97 3.74 15.99
N LYS A 75 -5.70 3.38 15.78
CA LYS A 75 -4.57 4.30 15.94
C LYS A 75 -4.55 5.40 14.88
N VAL A 76 -4.92 5.06 13.65
CA VAL A 76 -5.06 6.04 12.57
C VAL A 76 -6.15 7.05 12.89
N ILE A 77 -7.33 6.59 13.33
CA ILE A 77 -8.43 7.48 13.72
C ILE A 77 -7.97 8.48 14.80
N ASP A 78 -7.30 7.97 15.83
CA ASP A 78 -6.88 8.77 16.98
C ASP A 78 -5.74 9.76 16.66
N ASN A 79 -4.85 9.43 15.71
CA ASN A 79 -3.55 10.13 15.58
C ASN A 79 -3.10 10.44 14.15
N ARG A 80 -3.97 10.37 13.14
CA ARG A 80 -3.60 10.52 11.71
C ARG A 80 -2.69 11.71 11.39
N ASP A 81 -2.83 12.83 12.11
CA ASP A 81 -2.03 14.04 11.87
C ASP A 81 -0.53 13.85 12.20
N ASN A 82 -0.22 12.88 13.06
CA ASN A 82 1.13 12.53 13.49
C ASN A 82 1.59 11.17 12.92
N LEU A 83 0.87 10.62 11.94
CA LEU A 83 1.19 9.33 11.35
C LEU A 83 1.62 9.46 9.89
N VAL A 84 2.50 8.56 9.49
CA VAL A 84 2.90 8.32 8.09
C VAL A 84 2.70 6.87 7.72
N LEU A 85 2.39 6.63 6.45
CA LEU A 85 2.59 5.34 5.82
C LEU A 85 3.97 5.35 5.16
N SER A 86 4.86 4.50 5.66
CA SER A 86 6.25 4.37 5.23
C SER A 86 6.40 3.07 4.45
N PHE A 87 7.20 3.08 3.39
CA PHE A 87 7.54 1.87 2.62
C PHE A 87 8.86 2.06 1.88
N SER A 88 9.57 0.96 1.66
CA SER A 88 10.76 0.91 0.81
C SER A 88 10.33 0.65 -0.63
N VAL A 89 10.92 1.36 -1.58
CA VAL A 89 10.67 1.18 -3.01
C VAL A 89 11.96 1.26 -3.81
N LYS A 90 12.07 0.43 -4.84
CA LYS A 90 13.10 0.55 -5.87
C LYS A 90 12.43 0.69 -7.24
N PHE A 91 12.73 1.79 -7.91
CA PHE A 91 12.32 2.04 -9.29
C PHE A 91 13.41 1.58 -10.25
N THR A 92 13.03 1.10 -11.43
CA THR A 92 13.97 0.73 -12.50
C THR A 92 13.88 1.63 -13.73
N ASP A 93 12.87 2.52 -13.79
CA ASP A 93 12.73 3.52 -14.85
C ASP A 93 12.16 4.84 -14.30
N SER A 94 12.73 5.97 -14.74
CA SER A 94 12.35 7.33 -14.30
C SER A 94 10.90 7.75 -14.62
N LYS A 95 10.22 7.07 -15.54
CA LYS A 95 8.84 7.34 -15.92
C LYS A 95 7.84 6.57 -15.06
N GLN A 96 8.32 5.65 -14.23
CA GLN A 96 7.46 4.88 -13.33
C GLN A 96 6.76 5.81 -12.34
N ASN A 97 5.51 5.50 -12.05
CA ASN A 97 4.75 6.15 -11.01
C ASN A 97 3.62 5.23 -10.57
N PHE A 98 3.03 5.48 -9.42
CA PHE A 98 1.87 4.75 -8.94
C PHE A 98 1.09 5.61 -7.94
N LYS A 99 -0.12 5.17 -7.62
CA LYS A 99 -0.95 5.79 -6.60
C LYS A 99 -0.94 4.93 -5.34
N LEU A 100 -0.83 5.58 -4.19
CA LEU A 100 -1.10 4.97 -2.90
C LEU A 100 -2.47 5.48 -2.43
N HIS A 101 -3.40 4.57 -2.22
CA HIS A 101 -4.73 4.87 -1.70
C HIS A 101 -4.87 4.35 -0.26
N LEU A 102 -5.45 5.16 0.61
CA LEU A 102 -6.20 4.67 1.75
C LEU A 102 -7.67 4.67 1.37
N MET A 103 -8.36 3.55 1.58
CA MET A 103 -9.77 3.38 1.20
C MET A 103 -10.61 3.10 2.44
N ASP A 104 -11.77 3.75 2.51
CA ASP A 104 -12.83 3.29 3.41
C ASP A 104 -13.63 2.14 2.78
N THR A 105 -14.42 1.44 3.61
CA THR A 105 -15.22 0.27 3.19
C THR A 105 -16.23 0.60 2.10
N ASP A 106 -16.47 -0.30 1.13
CA ASP A 106 -17.60 -0.15 0.18
C ASP A 106 -18.91 -0.48 0.92
N GLY A 107 -19.59 0.58 1.35
CA GLY A 107 -20.84 0.55 2.11
C GLY A 107 -22.02 0.27 1.20
N GLU A 108 -23.21 0.77 1.55
CA GLU A 108 -24.38 0.70 0.67
C GLU A 108 -24.26 1.69 -0.51
N ASP A 109 -25.26 1.74 -1.40
CA ASP A 109 -25.23 2.49 -2.67
C ASP A 109 -24.87 3.99 -2.56
N GLU A 110 -25.08 4.60 -1.39
CA GLU A 110 -24.77 6.01 -1.12
C GLU A 110 -23.45 6.21 -0.34
N LEU A 111 -22.77 5.13 -0.01
CA LEU A 111 -21.57 5.08 0.83
C LEU A 111 -20.42 4.38 0.08
N PRO A 112 -19.98 4.92 -1.08
CA PRO A 112 -18.92 4.32 -1.87
C PRO A 112 -17.59 4.29 -1.08
N PRO A 113 -16.61 3.48 -1.53
CA PRO A 113 -15.32 3.32 -0.85
C PRO A 113 -14.41 4.51 -1.20
N TRP A 114 -14.62 5.65 -0.56
CA TRP A 114 -13.83 6.85 -0.81
C TRP A 114 -12.35 6.54 -0.66
N ARG A 115 -11.53 7.11 -1.55
CA ARG A 115 -10.07 6.92 -1.54
C ARG A 115 -9.34 8.24 -1.36
N ASN A 116 -8.48 8.25 -0.34
CA ASN A 116 -7.50 9.28 -0.09
C ASN A 116 -6.16 8.87 -0.71
N THR A 117 -5.61 9.72 -1.57
CA THR A 117 -4.55 9.34 -2.50
C THR A 117 -3.27 10.16 -2.30
N ALA A 118 -2.13 9.48 -2.45
CA ALA A 118 -0.83 10.08 -2.75
C ALA A 118 -0.33 9.60 -4.12
N TYR A 119 0.36 10.49 -4.82
CA TYR A 119 1.02 10.18 -6.09
C TYR A 119 2.51 10.02 -5.86
N ILE A 120 3.03 8.85 -6.24
CA ILE A 120 4.44 8.54 -6.10
C ILE A 120 5.05 8.49 -7.50
N LYS A 121 6.10 9.30 -7.74
CA LYS A 121 6.75 9.41 -9.04
C LYS A 121 8.23 9.04 -8.92
N ALA A 122 8.71 8.14 -9.76
CA ALA A 122 10.11 7.72 -9.78
C ALA A 122 11.07 8.89 -10.08
N SER A 123 10.60 9.92 -10.81
CA SER A 123 11.36 11.13 -11.10
C SER A 123 11.86 11.90 -9.88
N ASP A 124 11.24 11.66 -8.72
CA ASP A 124 11.55 12.36 -7.47
C ASP A 124 12.64 11.62 -6.67
N TYR A 125 13.10 10.47 -7.17
CA TYR A 125 14.02 9.55 -6.48
C TYR A 125 15.12 9.04 -7.40
N LYS A 126 16.12 8.39 -6.80
CA LYS A 126 17.21 7.76 -7.55
C LYS A 126 16.79 6.40 -8.10
N ILE A 127 17.02 6.19 -9.39
CA ILE A 127 16.66 4.95 -10.08
C ILE A 127 17.71 3.87 -9.81
N GLY A 128 17.24 2.63 -9.63
CA GLY A 128 18.07 1.45 -9.38
C GLY A 128 18.46 1.25 -7.91
N GLU A 129 18.07 2.15 -7.02
CA GLU A 129 18.37 2.08 -5.58
C GLU A 129 17.08 1.99 -4.76
N TRP A 130 17.17 1.29 -3.63
CA TRP A 130 16.12 1.28 -2.62
C TRP A 130 16.06 2.64 -1.93
N VAL A 131 14.86 3.21 -1.86
CA VAL A 131 14.56 4.44 -1.14
C VAL A 131 13.36 4.22 -0.23
N THR A 132 13.38 4.85 0.95
CA THR A 132 12.21 4.87 1.83
C THR A 132 11.36 6.10 1.53
N ILE A 133 10.07 5.88 1.31
CA ILE A 133 9.08 6.93 1.11
C ILE A 133 8.16 6.97 2.31
N GLU A 134 7.90 8.18 2.80
CA GLU A 134 6.97 8.44 3.89
C GLU A 134 5.85 9.37 3.42
N VAL A 135 4.61 8.89 3.52
CA VAL A 135 3.42 9.64 3.13
C VAL A 135 2.65 10.02 4.39
N SER A 136 2.59 11.33 4.68
CA SER A 136 1.78 11.85 5.79
C SER A 136 0.30 11.57 5.54
N LEU A 137 -0.36 10.89 6.48
CA LEU A 137 -1.78 10.52 6.31
C LEU A 137 -2.67 11.76 6.20
N SER A 138 -2.31 12.84 6.90
CA SER A 138 -3.01 14.13 6.85
C SER A 138 -2.88 14.91 5.55
N GLN A 139 -1.98 14.52 4.64
CA GLN A 139 -1.76 15.23 3.37
C GLN A 139 -2.44 14.54 2.18
N LEU A 140 -3.06 13.38 2.41
CA LEU A 140 -3.79 12.66 1.37
C LEU A 140 -5.01 13.46 0.92
N LYS A 141 -5.33 13.36 -0.38
CA LYS A 141 -6.47 14.05 -0.99
C LYS A 141 -7.43 13.04 -1.59
N GLU A 142 -8.73 13.30 -1.43
CA GLU A 142 -9.76 12.41 -1.97
C GLU A 142 -9.82 12.48 -3.50
N GLU A 143 -9.89 11.32 -4.17
CA GLU A 143 -9.92 11.22 -5.65
C GLU A 143 -11.17 10.54 -6.22
N GLY A 144 -12.28 10.54 -5.50
CA GLY A 144 -13.51 9.84 -5.89
C GLY A 144 -13.38 8.33 -5.76
N ALA A 145 -14.41 7.56 -6.06
CA ALA A 145 -14.42 6.11 -5.81
C ALA A 145 -15.26 5.32 -6.82
N TRP A 146 -14.84 4.10 -7.11
CA TRP A 146 -15.68 3.10 -7.76
C TRP A 146 -16.39 2.30 -6.67
N SER A 147 -17.71 2.24 -6.69
CA SER A 147 -18.46 1.31 -5.83
C SER A 147 -18.89 0.11 -6.64
N ASP A 148 -18.54 -1.08 -6.15
CA ASP A 148 -18.98 -2.34 -6.73
C ASP A 148 -20.47 -2.56 -6.45
N LYS A 149 -20.99 -2.09 -5.31
CA LYS A 149 -22.42 -2.17 -4.98
C LYS A 149 -23.28 -1.30 -5.90
N ALA A 150 -22.92 -0.01 -6.03
CA ALA A 150 -23.65 0.92 -6.89
C ALA A 150 -23.29 0.79 -8.39
N ARG A 151 -22.25 0.00 -8.72
CA ARG A 151 -21.72 -0.25 -10.08
C ARG A 151 -21.43 1.03 -10.86
N LYS A 152 -20.89 2.05 -10.19
CA LYS A 152 -20.61 3.36 -10.80
C LYS A 152 -19.42 4.07 -10.15
N TRP A 153 -18.89 5.02 -10.91
CA TRP A 153 -17.90 5.98 -10.44
C TRP A 153 -18.56 7.15 -9.71
N PHE A 154 -17.97 7.55 -8.58
CA PHE A 154 -18.31 8.75 -7.83
C PHE A 154 -17.14 9.73 -7.88
N ASN A 155 -17.41 10.98 -8.25
CA ASN A 155 -16.43 12.06 -8.16
C ASN A 155 -16.12 12.42 -6.69
N PRO A 156 -14.95 13.02 -6.40
CA PRO A 156 -14.61 13.44 -5.04
C PRO A 156 -15.68 14.37 -4.44
N GLN A 157 -16.03 14.14 -3.18
CA GLN A 157 -17.00 14.90 -2.38
C GLN A 157 -16.45 15.32 -1.01
N GLY A 158 -15.23 14.91 -0.64
CA GLY A 158 -14.67 15.16 0.69
C GLY A 158 -15.40 14.39 1.79
N LYS A 159 -15.87 13.18 1.46
CA LYS A 159 -16.68 12.31 2.30
C LYS A 159 -15.94 11.09 2.83
N PHE A 160 -14.63 11.00 2.60
CA PHE A 160 -13.79 9.97 3.18
C PHE A 160 -13.99 9.85 4.70
N ASP A 161 -14.43 8.67 5.13
CA ASP A 161 -14.70 8.41 6.54
C ASP A 161 -13.60 7.57 7.16
N TRP A 162 -12.74 8.22 7.96
CA TRP A 162 -11.66 7.55 8.67
C TRP A 162 -12.13 6.46 9.65
N SER A 163 -13.37 6.55 10.16
CA SER A 163 -13.94 5.50 11.01
C SER A 163 -14.26 4.22 10.24
N ARG A 164 -14.38 4.34 8.91
CA ARG A 164 -14.63 3.25 7.96
C ARG A 164 -13.36 2.85 7.19
N LEU A 165 -12.18 3.36 7.55
CA LEU A 165 -10.91 2.98 6.96
C LEU A 165 -10.76 1.45 6.95
N ASP A 166 -10.45 0.89 5.79
CA ASP A 166 -10.40 -0.56 5.58
C ASP A 166 -9.03 -1.01 5.10
N CYS A 167 -8.52 -0.39 4.02
CA CYS A 167 -7.32 -0.90 3.36
C CYS A 167 -6.41 0.19 2.80
N ALA A 168 -5.15 -0.19 2.62
CA ALA A 168 -4.17 0.53 1.81
C ALA A 168 -4.02 -0.19 0.46
N VAL A 169 -3.97 0.55 -0.65
CA VAL A 169 -3.81 0.01 -2.00
C VAL A 169 -2.68 0.72 -2.72
N PHE A 170 -1.74 -0.07 -3.23
CA PHE A 170 -0.75 0.40 -4.19
C PHE A 170 -1.30 0.08 -5.57
N ASP A 171 -1.67 1.12 -6.31
CA ASP A 171 -2.31 1.05 -7.62
C ASP A 171 -1.33 1.50 -8.70
N PHE A 172 -0.92 0.56 -9.53
CA PHE A 172 -0.01 0.77 -10.65
C PHE A 172 -0.76 0.94 -11.97
N TYR A 173 -2.09 1.02 -11.95
CA TYR A 173 -2.87 1.22 -13.16
C TYR A 173 -2.51 2.55 -13.84
N HIS A 174 -2.06 2.46 -15.10
CA HIS A 174 -1.82 3.63 -15.94
C HIS A 174 -2.45 3.45 -17.31
N GLU A 175 -3.30 4.40 -17.69
CA GLU A 175 -3.95 4.45 -19.01
C GLU A 175 -2.94 4.60 -20.17
N LYS A 176 -1.70 5.02 -19.88
CA LYS A 176 -0.63 5.23 -20.88
C LYS A 176 0.55 4.29 -20.60
N ASN A 177 0.72 3.29 -21.46
CA ASN A 177 1.73 2.21 -21.43
C ASN A 177 3.21 2.65 -21.58
N ASN A 178 3.59 3.82 -21.08
CA ASN A 178 4.96 4.32 -21.22
C ASN A 178 5.87 3.99 -20.03
N GLN A 179 5.36 3.29 -19.02
CA GLN A 179 6.17 2.80 -17.90
C GLN A 179 6.80 1.47 -18.28
N LYS A 180 8.11 1.38 -18.16
CA LYS A 180 8.89 0.18 -18.45
C LYS A 180 9.56 -0.31 -17.17
N GLY A 181 10.00 -1.56 -17.20
CA GLY A 181 10.74 -2.17 -16.10
C GLY A 181 9.85 -2.52 -14.91
N ASP A 182 10.51 -2.99 -13.87
CA ASP A 182 9.89 -3.48 -12.65
C ASP A 182 9.86 -2.40 -11.56
N ILE A 183 8.86 -2.46 -10.67
CA ILE A 183 8.87 -1.74 -9.40
C ILE A 183 8.96 -2.77 -8.28
N TYR A 184 9.79 -2.49 -7.27
CA TYR A 184 9.92 -3.34 -6.10
C TYR A 184 9.44 -2.57 -4.87
N ILE A 185 8.59 -3.16 -4.04
CA ILE A 185 8.10 -2.55 -2.80
C ILE A 185 8.30 -3.50 -1.63
N ASP A 186 8.72 -2.94 -0.50
CA ASP A 186 8.91 -3.65 0.76
C ASP A 186 8.66 -2.73 1.97
N ASP A 187 8.82 -3.25 3.18
CA ASP A 187 8.79 -2.49 4.45
C ASP A 187 7.59 -1.54 4.64
N VAL A 188 6.42 -1.94 4.19
CA VAL A 188 5.20 -1.16 4.35
C VAL A 188 4.81 -1.14 5.83
N VAL A 189 4.82 0.03 6.45
CA VAL A 189 4.49 0.23 7.86
C VAL A 189 3.69 1.52 8.06
N ILE A 190 2.82 1.55 9.07
CA ILE A 190 2.22 2.80 9.57
C ILE A 190 2.95 3.19 10.87
N LYS A 191 3.49 4.40 10.93
CA LYS A 191 4.34 4.86 12.04
C LYS A 191 4.10 6.30 12.43
N GLN A 192 4.57 6.70 13.61
CA GLN A 192 4.63 8.11 13.99
C GLN A 192 5.67 8.83 13.14
N LYS A 193 5.38 10.09 12.79
CA LYS A 193 6.36 11.01 12.20
C LYS A 193 7.60 11.15 13.08
#